data_AF-A0A645F5M3-F1
#
_entry.id   AF-A0A645F5M3-F1
#
_cell.length_a   1.000
_cell.length_b   1.000
_cell.length_c   1.000
_cell.angle_alpha   90.00
_cell.angle_beta   90.00
_cell.angle_gamma   90.00
#
_symmetry.space_group_name_H-M   'P 1'
#
loop_
_entity.id
_entity.type
_entity.pdbx_description
1 polymer ?
#
loop_
_entity_poly.entity_id
_entity_poly.type
_entity_poly.pdbx_seq_one_letter_code
_entity_poly.pdbx_strand_id
1 'polypeptide(L)'
;MNGQTKYVLPLYGAGSWGPIWGYVGLNDDKDSVFGVYFSHQGETPGLGAEISTREFQGQFTGKKVMKDGAVALAVEKNGKVTEPDYQVDGISGGTITSKGVDAMLKVCLSQYDKFLTANK
;
A
#
# COMPACT_ATOMS: atom_id res chain seq x y z
N MET A 1 9.03 16.08 -7.15
CA MET A 1 8.50 17.10 -8.08
C MET A 1 8.76 18.47 -7.49
N ASN A 2 9.01 19.50 -8.30
CA ASN A 2 9.32 20.86 -7.82
C ASN A 2 10.50 20.92 -6.84
N GLY A 3 11.57 20.17 -7.12
CA GLY A 3 12.76 20.10 -6.26
C GLY A 3 12.62 19.27 -4.98
N GLN A 4 11.41 18.82 -4.64
CA GLN A 4 11.21 17.95 -3.47
C GLN A 4 11.63 16.51 -3.75
N THR A 5 12.43 15.97 -2.83
CA THR A 5 12.80 14.55 -2.76
C THR A 5 11.57 13.69 -2.57
N LYS A 6 11.53 12.57 -3.29
CA LYS A 6 10.56 11.49 -3.10
C LYS A 6 11.32 10.18 -3.03
N TYR A 7 10.85 9.26 -2.20
CA TYR A 7 11.41 7.92 -2.10
C TYR A 7 10.45 6.92 -2.74
N VAL A 8 10.95 5.97 -3.51
CA VAL A 8 10.12 4.96 -4.17
C VAL A 8 10.59 3.60 -3.71
N LEU A 9 9.70 2.86 -3.07
CA LEU A 9 10.00 1.55 -2.49
C LEU A 9 9.27 0.47 -3.29
N PRO A 10 9.98 -0.54 -3.81
CA PRO A 10 9.37 -1.64 -4.54
C PRO A 10 8.61 -2.58 -3.59
N LEU A 11 7.53 -3.13 -4.09
CA LEU A 11 6.66 -4.06 -3.38
C LEU A 11 6.45 -5.32 -4.22
N TYR A 12 6.42 -6.47 -3.56
CA TYR A 12 6.11 -7.74 -4.20
C TYR A 12 5.42 -8.69 -3.22
N GLY A 13 4.40 -9.40 -3.70
CA GLY A 13 3.59 -10.28 -2.87
C GLY A 13 2.77 -11.27 -3.69
N ALA A 14 1.81 -11.92 -3.02
CA ALA A 14 0.93 -12.91 -3.62
C ALA A 14 -0.54 -12.46 -3.49
N GLY A 15 -1.26 -12.50 -4.61
CA GLY A 15 -2.71 -12.32 -4.68
C GLY A 15 -3.46 -13.65 -4.61
N SER A 16 -4.68 -13.68 -5.15
CA SER A 16 -5.50 -14.89 -5.14
C SER A 16 -5.07 -15.92 -6.18
N TRP A 17 -4.63 -15.47 -7.36
CA TRP A 17 -4.34 -16.32 -8.52
C TRP A 17 -2.88 -16.26 -8.96
N GLY A 18 -2.15 -15.25 -8.51
CA GLY A 18 -0.77 -15.04 -8.93
C GLY A 18 -0.05 -13.95 -8.16
N PRO A 19 1.19 -13.63 -8.57
CA PRO A 19 1.95 -12.55 -7.99
C PRO A 19 1.24 -11.21 -8.17
N ILE A 20 1.38 -10.37 -7.15
CA ILE A 20 1.05 -8.95 -7.17
C ILE A 20 2.32 -8.16 -6.88
N TRP A 21 2.44 -6.96 -7.43
CA TRP A 21 3.61 -6.12 -7.25
C TRP A 21 3.23 -4.66 -7.32
N GLY A 22 4.18 -3.80 -6.97
CA GLY A 22 3.95 -2.38 -7.02
C GLY A 22 5.09 -1.53 -6.52
N TYR A 23 4.76 -0.27 -6.29
CA TYR A 23 5.63 0.73 -5.69
C TYR A 23 4.83 1.61 -4.75
N VAL A 24 5.44 1.98 -3.62
CA VAL A 24 4.96 3.07 -2.76
C VAL A 24 5.93 4.24 -2.90
N GLY A 25 5.40 5.38 -3.33
CA GLY A 25 6.09 6.65 -3.32
C GLY A 25 5.83 7.40 -2.02
N LEU A 26 6.88 7.90 -1.36
CA LEU A 26 6.82 8.67 -0.12
C LEU A 26 7.35 10.09 -0.33
N ASN A 27 6.83 11.02 0.47
CA ASN A 27 7.38 12.36 0.61
C ASN A 27 8.74 12.34 1.32
N ASP A 28 9.37 13.51 1.44
CA ASP A 28 10.67 13.72 2.06
C ASP A 28 10.72 13.34 3.55
N ASP A 29 9.56 13.39 4.22
CA ASP A 29 9.34 12.91 5.59
C ASP A 29 9.44 11.38 5.76
N LYS A 30 9.61 10.63 4.65
CA LYS A 30 9.67 9.16 4.62
C LYS A 30 8.48 8.48 5.27
N ASP A 31 7.31 9.12 5.25
CA ASP A 31 6.12 8.61 5.93
C ASP A 31 4.84 8.90 5.16
N SER A 32 4.65 10.14 4.71
CA SER A 32 3.47 10.50 3.95
C SER A 32 3.54 9.89 2.56
N VAL A 33 2.53 9.08 2.21
CA VAL A 33 2.40 8.48 0.90
C VAL A 33 2.12 9.57 -0.13
N PHE A 34 3.03 9.72 -1.08
CA PHE A 34 2.86 10.56 -2.27
C PHE A 34 1.92 9.89 -3.28
N GLY A 35 2.01 8.57 -3.40
CA GLY A 35 1.16 7.77 -4.28
C GLY A 35 1.63 6.32 -4.31
N VAL A 36 0.81 5.45 -4.90
CA VAL A 36 1.13 4.03 -5.08
C VAL A 36 0.87 3.61 -6.51
N TYR A 37 1.52 2.52 -6.91
CA TYR A 37 1.20 1.78 -8.12
C TYR A 37 1.10 0.31 -7.75
N PHE A 38 0.02 -0.36 -8.13
CA PHE A 38 -0.12 -1.81 -7.98
C PHE A 38 -0.47 -2.47 -9.30
N SER A 39 0.00 -3.69 -9.47
CA SER A 39 -0.30 -4.55 -10.61
C SER A 39 -0.28 -6.02 -10.18
N HIS A 40 -0.68 -6.89 -11.08
CA HIS A 40 -0.89 -8.31 -10.79
C HIS A 40 -0.77 -9.18 -12.02
N GLN A 41 -0.53 -10.47 -11.80
CA GLN A 41 -0.64 -11.50 -12.81
C GLN A 41 -1.98 -12.23 -12.65
N GLY A 42 -2.96 -11.86 -13.48
CA GLY A 42 -4.15 -12.68 -13.68
C GLY A 42 -5.21 -12.67 -12.56
N GLU A 43 -5.19 -11.71 -11.64
CA GLU A 43 -6.35 -11.46 -10.78
C GLU A 43 -7.60 -11.19 -11.63
N THR A 44 -8.77 -11.57 -11.09
CA THR A 44 -10.02 -11.54 -11.84
C THR A 44 -10.54 -10.09 -12.01
N PRO A 45 -10.84 -9.63 -13.24
CA PRO A 45 -11.52 -8.35 -13.50
C PRO A 45 -12.80 -8.19 -12.69
N GLY A 46 -13.05 -7.00 -12.13
CA GLY A 46 -14.20 -6.73 -11.26
C GLY A 46 -14.09 -7.29 -9.84
N LEU A 47 -12.99 -7.97 -9.50
CA LEU A 47 -12.68 -8.49 -8.16
C LEU A 47 -11.25 -8.08 -7.76
N GLY A 48 -10.31 -9.01 -7.72
CA GLY A 48 -8.92 -8.75 -7.33
C GLY A 48 -8.17 -7.81 -8.28
N ALA A 49 -8.52 -7.79 -9.57
CA ALA A 49 -7.83 -6.94 -10.54
C ALA A 49 -8.02 -5.44 -10.25
N GLU A 50 -9.04 -5.09 -9.47
CA GLU A 50 -9.34 -3.71 -9.11
C GLU A 50 -8.21 -3.05 -8.29
N ILE A 51 -7.22 -3.81 -7.79
CA ILE A 51 -6.03 -3.20 -7.16
C ILE A 51 -5.25 -2.30 -8.15
N SER A 52 -5.38 -2.55 -9.45
CA SER A 52 -4.70 -1.81 -10.51
C SER A 52 -5.42 -0.51 -10.91
N THR A 53 -6.60 -0.23 -10.35
CA THR A 53 -7.41 0.93 -10.73
C THR A 53 -7.00 2.20 -9.98
N ARG A 54 -7.36 3.34 -10.56
CA ARG A 54 -7.13 4.65 -9.95
C ARG A 54 -7.94 4.80 -8.66
N GLU A 55 -9.14 4.25 -8.63
CA GLU A 55 -10.06 4.30 -7.51
C GLU A 55 -9.44 3.64 -6.28
N PHE A 56 -8.89 2.43 -6.43
CA PHE A 56 -8.23 1.74 -5.32
C PHE A 56 -6.92 2.42 -4.91
N GLN A 57 -6.03 2.68 -5.88
CA GLN A 57 -4.70 3.27 -5.61
C GLN A 57 -4.77 4.70 -5.07
N GLY A 58 -5.79 5.47 -5.50
CA GLY A 58 -6.01 6.83 -5.07
C GLY A 58 -6.25 6.97 -3.57
N GLN A 59 -6.80 5.93 -2.92
CA GLN A 59 -7.06 5.92 -1.48
C GLN A 59 -5.79 6.10 -0.64
N PHE A 60 -4.63 5.71 -1.15
CA PHE A 60 -3.38 5.72 -0.39
C PHE A 60 -2.72 7.10 -0.31
N THR A 61 -3.07 8.04 -1.20
CA THR A 61 -2.43 9.35 -1.24
C THR A 61 -2.67 10.10 0.07
N GLY A 62 -1.61 10.58 0.70
CA GLY A 62 -1.65 11.30 1.97
C GLY A 62 -1.73 10.41 3.23
N LYS A 63 -1.86 9.09 3.09
CA LYS A 63 -1.78 8.17 4.24
C LYS A 63 -0.38 8.14 4.84
N LYS A 64 -0.28 7.72 6.09
CA LYS A 64 0.98 7.53 6.80
C LYS A 64 1.40 6.06 6.78
N VAL A 65 2.71 5.81 6.74
CA VAL A 65 3.26 4.46 6.69
C VAL A 65 3.46 3.90 8.09
N MET A 66 4.00 4.70 9.01
CA MET A 66 4.46 4.23 10.31
C MET A 66 3.60 4.77 11.45
N LYS A 67 3.30 3.93 12.44
CA LYS A 67 2.71 4.31 13.73
C LYS A 67 3.43 3.57 14.83
N ASP A 68 3.84 4.27 15.88
CA ASP A 68 4.50 3.68 17.07
C ASP A 68 5.70 2.77 16.73
N GLY A 69 6.45 3.13 15.68
CA GLY A 69 7.64 2.38 15.24
C GLY A 69 7.37 1.15 14.37
N ALA A 70 6.13 0.90 13.96
CA ALA A 70 5.76 -0.22 13.09
C ALA A 70 4.99 0.24 11.85
N VAL A 71 5.00 -0.57 10.80
CA VAL A 71 4.18 -0.35 9.59
C VAL A 71 2.70 -0.44 9.95
N ALA A 72 1.99 0.67 9.81
CA ALA A 72 0.56 0.79 10.06
C ALA A 72 -0.27 0.95 8.78
N LEU A 73 0.37 1.29 7.64
CA LEU A 73 -0.31 1.35 6.34
C LEU A 73 -0.91 -0.03 6.00
N ALA A 74 -2.23 -0.09 5.86
CA ALA A 74 -2.95 -1.35 5.77
C ALA A 74 -4.17 -1.26 4.84
N VAL A 75 -4.58 -2.43 4.33
CA VAL A 75 -5.81 -2.60 3.55
C VAL A 75 -6.82 -3.36 4.41
N GLU A 76 -7.90 -2.69 4.79
CA GLU A 76 -8.94 -3.29 5.61
C GLU A 76 -10.06 -3.88 4.77
N LYS A 77 -10.92 -4.70 5.37
CA LYS A 77 -12.15 -5.11 4.68
C LYS A 77 -12.97 -3.86 4.31
N ASN A 78 -13.55 -3.84 3.12
CA ASN A 78 -14.38 -2.73 2.65
C ASN A 78 -15.44 -2.33 3.70
N GLY A 79 -15.49 -1.05 4.05
CA GLY A 79 -16.37 -0.47 5.06
C GLY A 79 -15.96 -0.77 6.51
N LYS A 80 -14.71 -1.18 6.75
CA LYS A 80 -14.18 -1.52 8.09
C LYS A 80 -12.92 -0.77 8.49
N VAL A 81 -12.54 0.27 7.74
CA VAL A 81 -11.50 1.22 8.17
C VAL A 81 -11.86 1.84 9.53
N THR A 82 -10.96 1.74 10.49
CA THR A 82 -11.07 2.38 11.82
C THR A 82 -10.01 3.45 12.04
N GLU A 83 -8.90 3.39 11.31
CA GLU A 83 -7.79 4.33 11.39
C GLU A 83 -7.52 4.97 10.01
N PRO A 84 -8.33 5.95 9.59
CA PRO A 84 -8.30 6.47 8.22
C PRO A 84 -6.99 7.16 7.83
N ASP A 85 -6.11 7.50 8.78
CA ASP A 85 -4.78 8.04 8.46
C ASP A 85 -3.81 6.97 7.94
N TYR A 86 -4.06 5.70 8.26
CA TYR A 86 -3.19 4.56 7.94
C TYR A 86 -3.89 3.49 7.12
N GLN A 87 -5.21 3.44 7.12
CA GLN A 87 -5.97 2.37 6.50
C GLN A 87 -6.74 2.85 5.26
N VAL A 88 -6.88 1.96 4.30
CA VAL A 88 -7.76 2.12 3.13
C VAL A 88 -8.75 0.97 3.05
N ASP A 89 -9.83 1.17 2.31
CA ASP A 89 -10.78 0.10 2.04
C ASP A 89 -10.22 -0.87 0.99
N GLY A 90 -10.33 -2.16 1.28
CA GLY A 90 -10.15 -3.26 0.35
C GLY A 90 -11.28 -3.35 -0.66
N ILE A 91 -11.11 -4.25 -1.62
CA ILE A 91 -12.06 -4.43 -2.72
C ILE A 91 -13.16 -5.41 -2.31
N SER A 92 -14.41 -4.98 -2.45
CA SER A 92 -15.58 -5.84 -2.28
C SER A 92 -15.54 -7.02 -3.26
N GLY A 93 -15.63 -8.25 -2.75
CA GLY A 93 -15.47 -9.47 -3.55
C GLY A 93 -14.01 -9.87 -3.82
N GLY A 94 -13.05 -8.94 -3.71
CA GLY A 94 -11.60 -9.15 -3.86
C GLY A 94 -10.86 -9.36 -2.54
N THR A 95 -11.46 -10.07 -1.57
CA THR A 95 -10.92 -10.15 -0.19
C THR A 95 -9.53 -10.78 -0.13
N ILE A 96 -9.27 -11.84 -0.89
CA ILE A 96 -7.97 -12.54 -0.87
C ILE A 96 -6.89 -11.64 -1.44
N THR A 97 -7.14 -10.97 -2.56
CA THR A 97 -6.20 -10.02 -3.17
C THR A 97 -5.97 -8.82 -2.28
N SER A 98 -7.00 -8.29 -1.62
CA SER A 98 -6.88 -7.17 -0.68
C SER A 98 -5.99 -7.53 0.50
N LYS A 99 -6.16 -8.72 1.07
CA LYS A 99 -5.26 -9.26 2.10
C LYS A 99 -3.83 -9.49 1.58
N GLY A 100 -3.69 -9.87 0.30
CA GLY A 100 -2.41 -9.97 -0.38
C GLY A 100 -1.68 -8.63 -0.43
N VAL A 101 -2.38 -7.55 -0.81
CA VAL A 101 -1.82 -6.18 -0.81
C VAL A 101 -1.44 -5.74 0.60
N ASP A 102 -2.30 -5.97 1.59
CA ASP A 102 -2.00 -5.67 3.00
C ASP A 102 -0.72 -6.37 3.49
N ALA A 103 -0.61 -7.68 3.23
CA ALA A 103 0.56 -8.47 3.59
C ALA A 103 1.82 -8.00 2.83
N MET A 104 1.69 -7.70 1.53
CA MET A 104 2.77 -7.16 0.70
C MET A 104 3.31 -5.85 1.27
N LEU A 105 2.44 -4.92 1.68
CA LEU A 105 2.83 -3.66 2.30
C LEU A 105 3.61 -3.91 3.60
N LYS A 106 3.06 -4.71 4.52
CA LYS A 106 3.67 -5.00 5.82
C LYS A 106 5.04 -5.67 5.67
N VAL A 107 5.15 -6.68 4.82
CA VAL A 107 6.39 -7.45 4.62
C VAL A 107 7.46 -6.62 3.91
N CYS A 108 7.11 -5.89 2.85
CA CYS A 108 8.10 -5.13 2.11
C CYS A 108 8.56 -3.89 2.89
N LEU A 109 7.64 -3.13 3.49
CA LEU A 109 7.98 -1.87 4.15
C LEU A 109 8.75 -2.08 5.45
N SER A 110 8.48 -3.17 6.19
CA SER A 110 9.25 -3.50 7.41
C SER A 110 10.73 -3.76 7.15
N GLN A 111 11.09 -4.22 5.94
CA GLN A 111 12.50 -4.35 5.53
C GLN A 111 13.22 -3.00 5.43
N TYR A 112 12.46 -1.91 5.33
CA TYR A 112 12.97 -0.54 5.31
C TYR A 112 12.81 0.17 6.67
N ASP A 113 12.46 -0.52 7.77
CA ASP A 113 12.19 0.11 9.07
C ASP A 113 13.29 1.08 9.51
N LYS A 114 14.56 0.66 9.41
CA LYS A 114 15.71 1.54 9.73
C LYS A 114 15.73 2.81 8.89
N PHE A 115 15.37 2.70 7.61
CA PHE A 115 15.33 3.86 6.71
C PHE A 115 14.13 4.77 7.01
N LEU A 116 12.95 4.18 7.26
CA LEU A 116 11.68 4.86 7.52
C LEU A 116 11.62 5.52 8.91
N THR A 117 12.42 5.04 9.86
CA THR A 117 12.52 5.60 11.22
C THR A 117 13.76 6.46 11.44
N ALA A 118 14.72 6.46 10.50
CA ALA A 118 15.93 7.27 10.64
C ALA A 118 15.60 8.77 10.67
N ASN A 119 16.03 9.42 11.74
CA ASN A 119 15.89 10.87 12.00
C ASN A 119 14.44 11.33 12.22
N LYS A 120 13.54 10.44 12.66
CA LYS A 120 12.27 10.82 13.28
C LYS A 120 12.43 11.06 14.79
#